data_AF-A0A7C3Q7K2-F1
#
_entry.id   AF-A0A7C3Q7K2-F1
#
_cell.length_a   1.000
_cell.length_b   1.000
_cell.length_c   1.000
_cell.angle_alpha   90.00
_cell.angle_beta   90.00
_cell.angle_gamma   90.00
#
_symmetry.space_group_name_H-M   'P 1'
#
loop_
_entity.id
_entity.type
_entity.pdbx_description
1 polymer ?
#
loop_
_entity_poly.entity_id
_entity_poly.type
_entity_poly.pdbx_seq_one_letter_code
_entity_poly.pdbx_strand_id
1 'polypeptide(L)'
;MDDYAYINARVRALRSELLGPRVYEELLALPDLRAVRDDLGHTAYGMGPGEVPERAPIQVLEEWLRGHWSRAVTKLYGITDGQPRELLEILLGRWEVENLKAILRGKRADVGIPEILSTVLPAGFFDEASLAELARQPSIQAIVDLLTTWRSSYAKPLRIALRGQRELEGIESLELALDHYDLEDAIRRLKGGDHNASLLRKLMGLLIDKANLLTAFKISSQGVASLSEIPGYFMEGGEHVPIQVYDAVVRARGLREVVETIRKTPYGEAVE
;
A
#
# COMPACT_ATOMS: atom_id res chain seq x y z
N MET A 1 20.80 13.12 19.60
CA MET A 1 21.56 14.03 18.72
C MET A 1 21.19 13.60 17.31
N ASP A 2 20.48 14.45 16.58
CA ASP A 2 19.59 14.02 15.50
C ASP A 2 20.29 13.21 14.39
N ASP A 3 20.06 11.90 14.43
CA ASP A 3 20.55 10.92 13.45
C ASP A 3 19.95 11.15 12.05
N TYR A 4 19.00 12.09 11.92
CA TYR A 4 18.44 12.54 10.66
C TYR A 4 19.50 12.99 9.65
N ALA A 5 20.64 13.53 10.04
CA ALA A 5 21.69 13.88 9.08
C ALA A 5 22.26 12.64 8.35
N TYR A 6 22.56 11.59 9.12
CA TYR A 6 23.05 10.32 8.60
C TYR A 6 21.94 9.60 7.80
N ILE A 7 20.73 9.52 8.37
CA ILE A 7 19.56 8.91 7.73
C ILE A 7 19.27 9.62 6.39
N ASN A 8 19.22 10.94 6.36
CA ASN A 8 18.97 11.72 5.14
C ASN A 8 20.05 11.50 4.09
N ALA A 9 21.33 11.39 4.49
CA ALA A 9 22.40 11.08 3.55
C ALA A 9 22.21 9.69 2.92
N ARG A 10 21.84 8.67 3.71
CA ARG A 10 21.55 7.32 3.22
C ARG A 10 20.29 7.27 2.33
N VAL A 11 19.23 7.97 2.70
CA VAL A 11 18.00 8.09 1.89
C VAL A 11 18.29 8.80 0.58
N ARG A 12 19.12 9.85 0.57
CA ARG A 12 19.53 10.53 -0.68
C ARG A 12 20.36 9.62 -1.58
N ALA A 13 21.23 8.78 -1.02
CA ALA A 13 21.95 7.77 -1.78
C ALA A 13 20.97 6.78 -2.44
N LEU A 14 20.01 6.22 -1.68
CA LEU A 14 18.97 5.34 -2.26
C LEU A 14 18.12 6.06 -3.31
N ARG A 15 17.78 7.35 -3.09
CA ARG A 15 17.05 8.15 -4.07
C ARG A 15 17.83 8.33 -5.37
N SER A 16 19.16 8.43 -5.31
CA SER A 16 20.01 8.58 -6.49
C SER A 16 20.07 7.32 -7.36
N GLU A 17 19.67 6.16 -6.80
CA GLU A 17 19.57 4.89 -7.52
C GLU A 17 18.28 4.77 -8.34
N LEU A 18 17.27 5.62 -8.09
CA LEU A 18 16.01 5.61 -8.84
C LEU A 18 16.23 5.96 -10.32
N LEU A 19 15.55 5.24 -11.20
CA LEU A 19 15.61 5.47 -12.64
C LEU A 19 15.03 6.85 -13.00
N GLY A 20 15.80 7.64 -13.74
CA GLY A 20 15.35 8.93 -14.27
C GLY A 20 14.52 8.77 -15.55
N PRO A 21 13.82 9.84 -16.00
CA PRO A 21 12.97 9.80 -17.20
C PRO A 21 13.69 9.30 -18.45
N ARG A 22 14.94 9.72 -18.65
CA ARG A 22 15.78 9.28 -19.76
C ARG A 22 15.99 7.76 -19.78
N VAL A 23 16.23 7.14 -18.62
CA VAL A 23 16.43 5.70 -18.55
C VAL A 23 15.13 4.97 -18.89
N TYR A 24 13.97 5.49 -18.48
CA TYR A 24 12.68 4.93 -18.92
C TYR A 24 12.50 5.01 -20.43
N GLU A 25 12.85 6.12 -21.08
CA GLU A 25 12.80 6.25 -22.55
C GLU A 25 13.73 5.24 -23.25
N GLU A 26 14.95 5.07 -22.73
CA GLU A 26 15.92 4.09 -23.22
C GLU A 26 15.36 2.66 -23.08
N LEU A 27 14.82 2.29 -21.90
CA LEU A 27 14.24 0.97 -21.65
C LEU A 27 13.01 0.68 -22.53
N LEU A 28 12.15 1.68 -22.79
CA LEU A 28 10.95 1.53 -23.63
C LEU A 28 11.29 1.34 -25.10
N ALA A 29 12.47 1.81 -25.55
CA ALA A 29 12.93 1.63 -26.92
C ALA A 29 13.55 0.24 -27.17
N LEU A 30 13.76 -0.56 -26.13
CA LEU A 30 14.38 -1.88 -26.24
C LEU A 30 13.42 -2.90 -26.85
N PRO A 31 13.93 -3.83 -27.67
CA PRO A 31 13.09 -4.71 -28.49
C PRO A 31 12.37 -5.80 -27.69
N ASP A 32 12.90 -6.19 -26.53
CA ASP A 32 12.39 -7.29 -25.72
C ASP A 32 12.83 -7.20 -24.24
N LEU A 33 12.25 -8.08 -23.42
CA LEU A 33 12.52 -8.15 -21.99
C LEU A 33 13.97 -8.53 -21.66
N ARG A 34 14.66 -9.26 -22.55
CA ARG A 34 16.06 -9.64 -22.36
C ARG A 34 16.93 -8.39 -22.46
N ALA A 35 16.72 -7.56 -23.47
CA ALA A 35 17.39 -6.29 -23.62
C ALA A 35 17.11 -5.36 -22.43
N VAL A 36 15.85 -5.26 -21.98
CA VAL A 36 15.47 -4.48 -20.78
C VAL A 36 16.24 -4.95 -19.54
N ARG A 37 16.31 -6.26 -19.33
CA ARG A 37 17.07 -6.85 -18.22
C ARG A 37 18.56 -6.52 -18.31
N ASP A 38 19.16 -6.70 -19.49
CA ASP A 38 20.59 -6.47 -19.70
C ASP A 38 20.94 -5.00 -19.44
N ASP A 39 20.08 -4.08 -19.88
CA ASP A 39 20.26 -2.64 -19.66
C ASP A 39 20.04 -2.22 -18.19
N LEU A 40 19.00 -2.75 -17.53
CA LEU A 40 18.83 -2.61 -16.07
C LEU A 40 20.05 -3.12 -15.30
N GLY A 41 20.70 -4.17 -15.83
CA GLY A 41 22.00 -4.70 -15.42
C GLY A 41 23.09 -3.65 -15.23
N HIS A 42 23.05 -2.57 -16.01
CA HIS A 42 24.03 -1.48 -15.99
C HIS A 42 23.67 -0.32 -15.04
N THR A 43 22.55 -0.42 -14.33
CA THR A 43 22.10 0.60 -13.37
C THR A 43 22.35 0.13 -11.92
N ALA A 44 21.89 0.89 -10.93
CA ALA A 44 21.93 0.47 -9.53
C ALA A 44 21.12 -0.83 -9.25
N TYR A 45 20.24 -1.16 -10.19
CA TYR A 45 19.43 -2.36 -10.26
C TYR A 45 20.19 -3.55 -10.89
N GLY A 46 21.50 -3.47 -11.11
CA GLY A 46 22.22 -4.58 -11.72
C GLY A 46 22.22 -5.85 -10.88
N MET A 47 21.92 -7.01 -11.51
CA MET A 47 22.40 -8.29 -11.02
C MET A 47 23.86 -8.45 -11.42
N GLY A 48 24.68 -9.09 -10.59
CA GLY A 48 26.04 -9.46 -11.01
C GLY A 48 25.98 -10.28 -12.31
N PRO A 49 26.97 -10.17 -13.20
CA PRO A 49 26.97 -10.94 -14.45
C PRO A 49 26.90 -12.45 -14.14
N GLY A 50 25.85 -13.13 -14.64
CA GLY A 50 25.73 -14.60 -14.60
C GLY A 50 24.58 -15.19 -13.77
N GLU A 51 23.79 -14.38 -13.06
CA GLU A 51 22.78 -14.90 -12.10
C GLU A 51 21.45 -15.31 -12.76
N VAL A 52 21.17 -14.92 -14.00
CA VAL A 52 19.86 -15.13 -14.64
C VAL A 52 19.96 -15.85 -15.98
N PRO A 53 19.24 -16.97 -16.17
CA PRO A 53 19.20 -17.70 -17.44
C PRO A 53 18.82 -16.81 -18.63
N GLU A 54 19.34 -17.11 -19.82
CA GLU A 54 19.05 -16.37 -21.06
C GLU A 54 17.55 -16.30 -21.41
N ARG A 55 16.76 -17.29 -20.96
CA ARG A 55 15.30 -17.38 -21.16
C ARG A 55 14.55 -17.37 -19.83
N ALA A 56 14.94 -16.48 -18.92
CA ALA A 56 14.22 -16.32 -17.66
C ALA A 56 12.82 -15.70 -17.93
N PRO A 57 11.77 -16.25 -17.31
CA PRO A 57 10.43 -15.67 -17.41
C PRO A 57 10.36 -14.35 -16.64
N ILE A 58 9.36 -13.51 -16.93
CA ILE A 58 9.24 -12.15 -16.34
C ILE A 58 9.23 -12.16 -14.81
N GLN A 59 8.71 -13.22 -14.21
CA GLN A 59 8.66 -13.43 -12.77
C GLN A 59 10.06 -13.41 -12.12
N VAL A 60 11.11 -13.81 -12.85
CA VAL A 60 12.49 -13.72 -12.33
C VAL A 60 12.94 -12.27 -12.20
N LEU A 61 12.55 -11.41 -13.15
CA LEU A 61 12.83 -9.98 -13.07
C LEU A 61 12.03 -9.32 -11.94
N GLU A 62 10.75 -9.67 -11.80
CA GLU A 62 9.88 -9.19 -10.72
C GLU A 62 10.42 -9.58 -9.34
N GLU A 63 10.84 -10.84 -9.18
CA GLU A 63 11.42 -11.33 -7.93
C GLU A 63 12.72 -10.63 -7.58
N TRP A 64 13.57 -10.40 -8.59
CA TRP A 64 14.80 -9.67 -8.39
C TRP A 64 14.54 -8.19 -7.99
N LEU A 65 13.58 -7.51 -8.64
CA LEU A 65 13.14 -6.15 -8.26
C LEU A 65 12.54 -6.11 -6.84
N ARG A 66 11.73 -7.10 -6.48
CA ARG A 66 11.19 -7.28 -5.11
C ARG A 66 12.33 -7.43 -4.11
N GLY A 67 13.34 -8.22 -4.42
CA GLY A 67 14.54 -8.37 -3.60
C GLY A 67 15.29 -7.04 -3.41
N HIS A 68 15.40 -6.22 -4.47
CA HIS A 68 16.01 -4.88 -4.37
C HIS A 68 15.20 -3.97 -3.43
N TRP A 69 13.88 -3.95 -3.57
CA TRP A 69 12.97 -3.25 -2.66
C TRP A 69 13.15 -3.70 -1.20
N SER A 70 13.10 -5.01 -0.95
CA SER A 70 13.22 -5.60 0.39
C SER A 70 14.55 -5.22 1.07
N ARG A 71 15.67 -5.28 0.32
CA ARG A 71 16.99 -4.85 0.83
C ARG A 71 17.04 -3.36 1.16
N ALA A 72 16.46 -2.50 0.30
CA ALA A 72 16.42 -1.06 0.54
C ALA A 72 15.62 -0.73 1.80
N VAL A 73 14.43 -1.34 1.97
CA VAL A 73 13.60 -1.14 3.16
C VAL A 73 14.29 -1.69 4.40
N THR A 74 14.85 -2.90 4.36
CA THR A 74 15.58 -3.51 5.48
C THR A 74 16.76 -2.64 5.92
N LYS A 75 17.50 -2.05 4.97
CA LYS A 75 18.58 -1.11 5.27
C LYS A 75 18.06 0.13 5.98
N LEU A 76 16.93 0.70 5.56
CA LEU A 76 16.28 1.80 6.29
C LEU A 76 15.83 1.35 7.68
N TYR A 77 15.36 0.11 7.83
CA TYR A 77 15.05 -0.48 9.13
C TYR A 77 16.26 -0.73 10.05
N GLY A 78 17.45 -0.88 9.48
CA GLY A 78 18.69 -1.02 10.27
C GLY A 78 19.28 0.30 10.75
N ILE A 79 18.97 1.44 10.10
CA ILE A 79 19.65 2.72 10.34
C ILE A 79 18.80 3.79 11.02
N THR A 80 17.56 3.48 11.39
CA THR A 80 16.71 4.43 12.13
C THR A 80 16.25 3.84 13.47
N ASP A 81 16.07 4.70 14.45
CA ASP A 81 15.56 4.36 15.77
C ASP A 81 14.61 5.46 16.26
N GLY A 82 13.97 5.26 17.42
CA GLY A 82 13.05 6.22 18.03
C GLY A 82 12.02 6.81 17.05
N GLN A 83 11.91 8.13 17.03
CA GLN A 83 10.93 8.83 16.20
C GLN A 83 11.11 8.60 14.68
N PRO A 84 12.32 8.68 14.08
CA PRO A 84 12.53 8.27 12.68
C PRO A 84 11.99 6.87 12.33
N ARG A 85 12.18 5.88 13.22
CA ARG A 85 11.66 4.51 13.06
C ARG A 85 10.14 4.51 13.05
N GLU A 86 9.51 5.20 14.00
CA GLU A 86 8.05 5.31 14.07
C GLU A 86 7.45 5.98 12.83
N LEU A 87 8.07 7.05 12.32
CA LEU A 87 7.61 7.73 11.09
C LEU A 87 7.76 6.84 9.85
N LEU A 88 8.86 6.06 9.77
CA LEU A 88 9.06 5.13 8.66
C LEU A 88 8.01 4.01 8.68
N GLU A 89 7.69 3.46 9.85
CA GLU A 89 6.64 2.45 10.00
C GLU A 89 5.28 2.96 9.55
N ILE A 90 4.93 4.21 9.88
CA ILE A 90 3.67 4.83 9.44
C ILE A 90 3.66 4.98 7.91
N LEU A 91 4.78 5.40 7.32
CA LEU A 91 4.89 5.56 5.86
C LEU A 91 4.76 4.21 5.13
N LEU A 92 5.31 3.14 5.70
CA LEU A 92 5.33 1.82 5.10
C LEU A 92 4.12 0.95 5.47
N GLY A 93 3.29 1.36 6.44
CA GLY A 93 2.06 0.67 6.85
C GLY A 93 1.13 0.31 5.68
N ARG A 94 1.04 1.20 4.68
CA ARG A 94 0.30 0.93 3.43
C ARG A 94 0.72 -0.36 2.73
N TRP A 95 2.01 -0.71 2.75
CA TRP A 95 2.52 -1.92 2.11
C TRP A 95 2.20 -3.15 2.95
N GLU A 96 2.19 -3.02 4.28
CA GLU A 96 1.75 -4.09 5.17
C GLU A 96 0.26 -4.42 4.95
N VAL A 97 -0.56 -3.39 4.78
CA VAL A 97 -1.97 -3.55 4.42
C VAL A 97 -2.12 -4.24 3.07
N GLU A 98 -1.43 -3.77 2.02
CA GLU A 98 -1.52 -4.40 0.69
C GLU A 98 -1.02 -5.85 0.69
N ASN A 99 0.02 -6.16 1.46
CA ASN A 99 0.50 -7.53 1.64
C ASN A 99 -0.56 -8.42 2.29
N LEU A 100 -1.19 -7.95 3.36
CA LEU A 100 -2.27 -8.68 4.04
C LEU A 100 -3.46 -8.89 3.11
N LYS A 101 -3.88 -7.86 2.36
CA LYS A 101 -4.96 -8.00 1.37
C LYS A 101 -4.62 -9.02 0.29
N ALA A 102 -3.41 -9.00 -0.24
CA ALA A 102 -2.95 -9.97 -1.24
C ALA A 102 -3.03 -11.41 -0.70
N ILE A 103 -2.56 -11.63 0.54
CA ILE A 103 -2.65 -12.94 1.21
C ILE A 103 -4.11 -13.36 1.43
N LEU A 104 -4.97 -12.45 1.90
CA LEU A 104 -6.39 -12.74 2.12
C LEU A 104 -7.10 -13.09 0.81
N ARG A 105 -6.84 -12.34 -0.27
CA ARG A 105 -7.41 -12.59 -1.61
C ARG A 105 -6.98 -13.94 -2.15
N GLY A 106 -5.69 -14.21 -2.09
CA GLY A 106 -5.14 -15.50 -2.49
C GLY A 106 -5.74 -16.66 -1.69
N LYS A 107 -5.88 -16.51 -0.37
CA LYS A 107 -6.51 -17.52 0.49
C LYS A 107 -7.97 -17.77 0.13
N ARG A 108 -8.73 -16.69 -0.15
CA ARG A 108 -10.14 -16.79 -0.53
C ARG A 108 -10.34 -17.42 -1.91
N ALA A 109 -9.44 -17.15 -2.85
CA ALA A 109 -9.47 -17.68 -4.21
C ALA A 109 -8.77 -19.03 -4.38
N ASP A 110 -8.31 -19.66 -3.29
CA ASP A 110 -7.56 -20.93 -3.27
C ASP A 110 -6.32 -20.91 -4.18
N VAL A 111 -5.64 -19.76 -4.21
CA VAL A 111 -4.40 -19.55 -4.98
C VAL A 111 -3.23 -20.25 -4.26
N GLY A 112 -2.33 -20.85 -5.03
CA GLY A 112 -1.15 -21.51 -4.50
C GLY A 112 -0.21 -20.56 -3.76
N ILE A 113 0.41 -21.03 -2.67
CA ILE A 113 1.32 -20.20 -1.84
C ILE A 113 2.42 -19.50 -2.65
N PRO A 114 3.12 -20.15 -3.61
CA PRO A 114 4.14 -19.46 -4.40
C PRO A 114 3.59 -18.27 -5.21
N GLU A 115 2.37 -18.39 -5.73
CA GLU A 115 1.72 -17.33 -6.49
C GLU A 115 1.28 -16.18 -5.56
N ILE A 116 0.76 -16.48 -4.38
CA ILE A 116 0.48 -15.46 -3.35
C ILE A 116 1.75 -14.69 -3.01
N LEU A 117 2.85 -15.39 -2.73
CA LEU A 117 4.12 -14.76 -2.35
C LEU A 117 4.75 -13.95 -3.49
N SER A 118 4.46 -14.30 -4.74
CA SER A 118 4.86 -13.49 -5.90
C SER A 118 4.11 -12.14 -5.99
N THR A 119 3.10 -11.89 -5.16
CA THR A 119 2.36 -10.61 -5.15
C THR A 119 2.64 -9.72 -3.94
N VAL A 120 3.30 -10.23 -2.90
CA VAL A 120 3.59 -9.45 -1.68
C VAL A 120 4.94 -8.74 -1.77
N LEU A 121 5.02 -7.52 -1.23
CA LEU A 121 6.24 -6.72 -1.18
C LEU A 121 6.66 -6.55 0.29
N PRO A 122 7.62 -7.34 0.80
CA PRO A 122 8.11 -7.21 2.17
C PRO A 122 8.54 -5.77 2.46
N ALA A 123 7.95 -5.14 3.48
CA ALA A 123 8.04 -3.69 3.65
C ALA A 123 8.26 -3.22 5.10
N GLY A 124 8.81 -4.08 5.96
CA GLY A 124 9.25 -3.65 7.29
C GLY A 124 8.90 -4.63 8.38
N PHE A 125 7.74 -4.44 9.00
CA PHE A 125 7.27 -5.25 10.12
C PHE A 125 7.01 -6.70 9.70
N PHE A 126 6.38 -6.91 8.54
CA PHE A 126 6.28 -8.24 7.96
C PHE A 126 7.45 -8.46 6.98
N ASP A 127 8.44 -9.21 7.46
CA ASP A 127 9.49 -9.75 6.61
C ASP A 127 8.97 -10.90 5.73
N GLU A 128 9.82 -11.37 4.83
CA GLU A 128 9.47 -12.43 3.89
C GLU A 128 9.05 -13.73 4.60
N ALA A 129 9.72 -14.08 5.71
CA ALA A 129 9.38 -15.24 6.51
C ALA A 129 7.98 -15.11 7.13
N SER A 130 7.67 -13.95 7.72
CA SER A 130 6.36 -13.67 8.31
C SER A 130 5.25 -13.73 7.26
N LEU A 131 5.46 -13.14 6.09
CA LEU A 131 4.50 -13.21 4.98
C LEU A 131 4.29 -14.64 4.48
N ALA A 132 5.36 -15.44 4.40
CA ALA A 132 5.28 -16.86 4.07
C ALA A 132 4.47 -17.66 5.10
N GLU A 133 4.67 -17.41 6.40
CA GLU A 133 3.91 -18.07 7.46
C GLU A 133 2.42 -17.69 7.44
N LEU A 134 2.10 -16.43 7.14
CA LEU A 134 0.70 -15.98 6.95
C LEU A 134 0.06 -16.68 5.75
N ALA A 135 0.75 -16.76 4.61
CA ALA A 135 0.23 -17.41 3.40
C ALA A 135 -0.05 -18.91 3.58
N ARG A 136 0.74 -19.59 4.41
CA ARG A 136 0.59 -21.02 4.74
C ARG A 136 -0.61 -21.34 5.62
N GLN A 137 -1.20 -20.36 6.27
CA GLN A 137 -2.32 -20.62 7.19
C GLN A 137 -3.51 -21.26 6.45
N PRO A 138 -4.22 -22.22 7.07
CA PRO A 138 -5.26 -23.00 6.41
C PRO A 138 -6.53 -22.22 6.11
N SER A 139 -6.75 -21.07 6.77
CA SER A 139 -7.96 -20.26 6.61
C SER A 139 -7.71 -18.81 7.01
N ILE A 140 -8.62 -17.91 6.60
CA ILE A 140 -8.59 -16.50 7.03
C ILE A 140 -8.68 -16.39 8.56
N GLN A 141 -9.47 -17.24 9.22
CA GLN A 141 -9.54 -17.26 10.68
C GLN A 141 -8.17 -17.59 11.29
N ALA A 142 -7.46 -18.60 10.76
CA ALA A 142 -6.12 -18.95 11.21
C ALA A 142 -5.09 -17.83 10.96
N ILE A 143 -5.22 -17.07 9.86
CA ILE A 143 -4.41 -15.87 9.61
C ILE A 143 -4.63 -14.85 10.73
N VAL A 144 -5.87 -14.56 11.10
CA VAL A 144 -6.20 -13.59 12.16
C VAL A 144 -5.74 -14.06 13.54
N ASP A 145 -5.82 -15.37 13.82
CA ASP A 145 -5.34 -15.96 15.06
C ASP A 145 -3.80 -15.89 15.15
N LEU A 146 -3.10 -16.11 14.03
CA LEU A 146 -1.65 -15.94 13.94
C LEU A 146 -1.25 -14.48 14.16
N LEU A 147 -1.90 -13.52 13.50
CA LEU A 147 -1.68 -12.10 13.72
C LEU A 147 -1.92 -11.70 15.19
N THR A 148 -2.93 -12.29 15.84
CA THR A 148 -3.20 -12.08 17.26
C THR A 148 -2.05 -12.61 18.12
N THR A 149 -1.52 -13.79 17.78
CA THR A 149 -0.37 -14.41 18.46
C THR A 149 0.88 -13.55 18.34
N TRP A 150 1.13 -12.96 17.17
CA TRP A 150 2.20 -12.00 16.93
C TRP A 150 1.95 -10.62 17.53
N ARG A 151 0.80 -10.42 18.19
CA ARG A 151 0.36 -9.13 18.75
C ARG A 151 0.33 -8.02 17.70
N SER A 152 0.04 -8.40 16.46
CA SER A 152 -0.09 -7.47 15.35
C SER A 152 -1.28 -6.55 15.59
N SER A 153 -1.05 -5.27 15.31
CA SER A 153 -2.04 -4.18 15.31
C SER A 153 -3.22 -4.48 14.38
N TYR A 154 -2.97 -5.17 13.26
CA TYR A 154 -3.96 -5.57 12.25
C TYR A 154 -4.90 -6.71 12.68
N ALA A 155 -4.60 -7.43 13.77
CA ALA A 155 -5.43 -8.55 14.22
C ALA A 155 -6.82 -8.11 14.71
N LYS A 156 -6.88 -7.01 15.46
CA LYS A 156 -8.12 -6.48 16.03
C LYS A 156 -9.14 -6.07 14.96
N PRO A 157 -8.82 -5.22 13.96
CA PRO A 157 -9.78 -4.83 12.93
C PRO A 157 -10.30 -6.02 12.14
N LEU A 158 -9.41 -6.94 11.73
CA LEU A 158 -9.81 -8.16 11.01
C LEU A 158 -10.76 -9.04 11.83
N ARG A 159 -10.50 -9.22 13.12
CA ARG A 159 -11.38 -10.01 14.00
C ARG A 159 -12.77 -9.38 14.15
N ILE A 160 -12.85 -8.04 14.20
CA ILE A 160 -14.14 -7.34 14.26
C ILE A 160 -14.90 -7.54 12.95
N ALA A 161 -14.23 -7.35 11.82
CA ALA A 161 -14.82 -7.54 10.50
C ALA A 161 -15.29 -8.99 10.28
N LEU A 162 -14.49 -9.99 10.65
CA LEU A 162 -14.87 -11.41 10.56
C LEU A 162 -16.12 -11.76 11.39
N ARG A 163 -16.28 -11.16 12.57
CA ARG A 163 -17.48 -11.40 13.41
C ARG A 163 -18.73 -10.73 12.86
N GLY A 164 -18.57 -9.63 12.12
CA GLY A 164 -19.65 -8.90 11.47
C GLY A 164 -20.13 -9.54 10.17
N GLN A 165 -19.30 -10.36 9.53
CA GLN A 165 -19.61 -10.97 8.24
C GLN A 165 -20.84 -11.90 8.33
N ARG A 166 -21.84 -11.61 7.50
CA ARG A 166 -22.81 -12.61 7.04
C ARG A 166 -22.14 -13.49 5.97
N GLU A 167 -22.58 -14.72 5.77
CA GLU A 167 -22.00 -15.67 4.78
C GLU A 167 -21.89 -15.11 3.34
N LEU A 168 -22.65 -14.05 3.03
CA LEU A 168 -22.68 -13.36 1.74
C LEU A 168 -21.77 -12.10 1.67
N GLU A 169 -21.20 -11.64 2.79
CA GLU A 169 -20.24 -10.53 2.79
C GLU A 169 -18.87 -11.03 2.32
N GLY A 170 -18.42 -10.51 1.18
CA GLY A 170 -17.16 -10.91 0.59
C GLY A 170 -15.94 -10.37 1.35
N ILE A 171 -14.77 -10.62 0.76
CA ILE A 171 -13.48 -10.23 1.32
C ILE A 171 -13.32 -8.71 1.50
N GLU A 172 -14.14 -7.92 0.80
CA GLU A 172 -14.08 -6.47 0.76
C GLU A 172 -14.22 -5.84 2.16
N SER A 173 -15.00 -6.43 3.07
CA SER A 173 -15.15 -5.90 4.43
C SER A 173 -13.87 -6.07 5.27
N LEU A 174 -13.09 -7.13 5.02
CA LEU A 174 -11.80 -7.34 5.66
C LEU A 174 -10.76 -6.35 5.14
N GLU A 175 -10.74 -6.15 3.82
CA GLU A 175 -9.82 -5.21 3.17
C GLU A 175 -10.09 -3.77 3.63
N LEU A 176 -11.38 -3.39 3.67
CA LEU A 176 -11.79 -2.07 4.15
C LEU A 176 -11.42 -1.87 5.62
N ALA A 177 -11.58 -2.90 6.46
CA ALA A 177 -11.19 -2.82 7.87
C ALA A 177 -9.67 -2.63 8.05
N LEU A 178 -8.85 -3.21 7.18
CA LEU A 178 -7.40 -2.99 7.16
C LEU A 178 -7.05 -1.55 6.74
N ASP A 179 -7.68 -1.06 5.67
CA ASP A 179 -7.48 0.30 5.16
C ASP A 179 -7.81 1.36 6.20
N HIS A 180 -8.99 1.23 6.81
CA HIS A 180 -9.45 2.12 7.87
C HIS A 180 -8.49 2.11 9.04
N TYR A 181 -8.10 0.91 9.48
CA TYR A 181 -7.23 0.78 10.62
C TYR A 181 -5.87 1.45 10.42
N ASP A 182 -5.21 1.22 9.28
CA ASP A 182 -3.88 1.77 9.00
C ASP A 182 -3.88 3.30 8.98
N LEU A 183 -4.84 3.89 8.26
CA LEU A 183 -4.94 5.35 8.15
C LEU A 183 -5.36 6.00 9.47
N GLU A 184 -6.31 5.42 10.22
CA GLU A 184 -6.69 5.92 11.54
C GLU A 184 -5.53 5.80 12.55
N ASP A 185 -4.78 4.69 12.50
CA ASP A 185 -3.59 4.48 13.33
C ASP A 185 -2.50 5.50 13.02
N ALA A 186 -2.23 5.73 11.73
CA ALA A 186 -1.31 6.74 11.25
C ALA A 186 -1.68 8.13 11.77
N ILE A 187 -2.91 8.60 11.56
CA ILE A 187 -3.36 9.93 12.03
C ILE A 187 -3.25 10.05 13.56
N ARG A 188 -3.58 8.97 14.30
CA ARG A 188 -3.50 8.95 15.76
C ARG A 188 -2.06 9.04 16.26
N ARG A 189 -1.12 8.30 15.65
CA ARG A 189 0.30 8.29 15.99
C ARG A 189 0.98 9.61 15.62
N LEU A 190 0.50 10.27 14.58
CA LEU A 190 1.01 11.56 14.12
C LEU A 190 0.44 12.75 14.91
N LYS A 191 -0.20 12.56 16.07
CA LYS A 191 -0.67 13.68 16.90
C LYS A 191 0.53 14.42 17.52
N GLY A 192 0.73 15.69 17.17
CA GLY A 192 1.83 16.51 17.72
C GLY A 192 2.25 17.68 16.83
N GLY A 193 3.16 18.52 17.34
CA GLY A 193 3.67 19.71 16.65
C GLY A 193 4.97 19.50 15.86
N ASP A 194 5.48 18.26 15.79
CA ASP A 194 6.71 17.95 15.05
C ASP A 194 6.55 18.19 13.53
N HIS A 195 7.58 18.79 12.91
CA HIS A 195 7.53 19.14 11.48
C HIS A 195 7.44 17.91 10.58
N ASN A 196 8.22 16.86 10.86
CA ASN A 196 8.22 15.64 10.05
C ASN A 196 6.89 14.89 10.20
N ALA A 197 6.36 14.81 11.41
CA ALA A 197 5.04 14.25 11.68
C ALA A 197 3.93 15.04 10.96
N SER A 198 4.05 16.38 10.88
CA SER A 198 3.11 17.23 10.16
C SER A 198 3.13 16.95 8.64
N LEU A 199 4.30 16.78 8.04
CA LEU A 199 4.43 16.40 6.62
C LEU A 199 3.77 15.04 6.35
N LEU A 200 4.03 14.05 7.21
CA LEU A 200 3.45 12.73 7.04
C LEU A 200 1.94 12.74 7.26
N ARG A 201 1.44 13.56 8.19
CA ARG A 201 -0.01 13.71 8.44
C ARG A 201 -0.74 14.24 7.21
N LYS A 202 -0.18 15.22 6.52
CA LYS A 202 -0.73 15.72 5.26
C LYS A 202 -0.77 14.62 4.20
N LEU A 203 0.31 13.84 4.08
CA LEU A 203 0.32 12.69 3.16
C LEU A 203 -0.77 11.69 3.50
N MET A 204 -0.95 11.35 4.78
CA MET A 204 -2.02 10.44 5.22
C MET A 204 -3.42 11.02 4.93
N GLY A 205 -3.63 12.31 5.16
CA GLY A 205 -4.89 13.00 4.81
C GLY A 205 -5.19 12.96 3.30
N LEU A 206 -4.17 13.10 2.45
CA LEU A 206 -4.33 12.93 0.99
C LEU A 206 -4.70 11.49 0.61
N LEU A 207 -4.15 10.49 1.32
CA LEU A 207 -4.51 9.08 1.10
C LEU A 207 -5.93 8.78 1.56
N ILE A 208 -6.36 9.36 2.69
CA ILE A 208 -7.74 9.30 3.16
C ILE A 208 -8.68 9.91 2.12
N ASP A 209 -8.35 11.09 1.59
CA ASP A 209 -9.16 11.74 0.54
C ASP A 209 -9.31 10.85 -0.69
N LYS A 210 -8.21 10.29 -1.18
CA LYS A 210 -8.22 9.35 -2.30
C LYS A 210 -9.09 8.13 -2.01
N ALA A 211 -8.89 7.48 -0.86
CA ALA A 211 -9.61 6.27 -0.50
C ALA A 211 -11.11 6.53 -0.36
N ASN A 212 -11.51 7.63 0.28
CA ASN A 212 -12.89 8.03 0.42
C ASN A 212 -13.54 8.38 -0.92
N LEU A 213 -12.83 9.06 -1.83
CA LEU A 213 -13.33 9.35 -3.19
C LEU A 213 -13.57 8.07 -3.99
N LEU A 214 -12.64 7.12 -3.95
CA LEU A 214 -12.79 5.83 -4.62
C LEU A 214 -13.95 5.02 -4.03
N THR A 215 -14.11 5.02 -2.71
CA THR A 215 -15.23 4.38 -2.02
C THR A 215 -16.56 5.03 -2.40
N ALA A 216 -16.66 6.36 -2.36
CA ALA A 216 -17.83 7.11 -2.77
C ALA A 216 -18.21 6.81 -4.24
N PHE A 217 -17.21 6.76 -5.13
CA PHE A 217 -17.40 6.42 -6.53
C PHE A 217 -17.92 4.98 -6.71
N LYS A 218 -17.29 4.00 -6.05
CA LYS A 218 -17.73 2.59 -6.10
C LYS A 218 -19.18 2.45 -5.64
N ILE A 219 -19.55 3.16 -4.59
CA ILE A 219 -20.90 3.13 -4.00
C ILE A 219 -21.94 3.88 -4.84
N SER A 220 -21.56 4.95 -5.53
CA SER A 220 -22.48 5.67 -6.44
C SER A 220 -23.09 4.73 -7.51
N SER A 221 -22.33 3.72 -7.94
CA SER A 221 -22.78 2.69 -8.89
C SER A 221 -23.83 1.72 -8.30
N GLN A 222 -23.98 1.68 -6.97
CA GLN A 222 -24.87 0.77 -6.25
C GLN A 222 -26.21 1.41 -5.86
N GLY A 223 -26.44 2.68 -6.21
CA GLY A 223 -27.73 3.36 -6.01
C GLY A 223 -28.02 3.78 -4.57
N VAL A 224 -26.99 3.94 -3.73
CA VAL A 224 -27.11 4.46 -2.35
C VAL A 224 -27.47 5.95 -2.38
N ALA A 225 -28.41 6.38 -1.53
CA ALA A 225 -28.94 7.74 -1.57
C ALA A 225 -28.16 8.75 -0.72
N SER A 226 -27.38 8.29 0.26
CA SER A 226 -26.65 9.17 1.19
C SER A 226 -25.50 8.45 1.89
N LEU A 227 -24.44 9.19 2.22
CA LEU A 227 -23.36 8.68 3.08
C LEU A 227 -23.84 8.23 4.47
N SER A 228 -24.94 8.79 4.97
CA SER A 228 -25.52 8.43 6.27
C SER A 228 -26.01 6.98 6.35
N GLU A 229 -26.21 6.33 5.20
CA GLU A 229 -26.60 4.92 5.13
C GLU A 229 -25.41 3.96 5.33
N ILE A 230 -24.19 4.49 5.27
CA ILE A 230 -22.93 3.73 5.26
C ILE A 230 -21.84 4.38 6.13
N PRO A 231 -22.14 4.71 7.41
CA PRO A 231 -21.21 5.45 8.26
C PRO A 231 -19.86 4.74 8.47
N GLY A 232 -19.80 3.42 8.33
CA GLY A 232 -18.58 2.63 8.47
C GLY A 232 -17.68 2.53 7.23
N TYR A 233 -18.02 3.20 6.13
CA TYR A 233 -17.22 3.15 4.89
C TYR A 233 -16.28 4.35 4.72
N PHE A 234 -16.54 5.43 5.45
CA PHE A 234 -15.83 6.69 5.31
C PHE A 234 -14.85 6.91 6.47
N MET A 235 -13.64 7.37 6.14
CA MET A 235 -12.60 7.70 7.12
C MET A 235 -12.55 9.20 7.38
N GLU A 236 -12.47 9.59 8.66
CA GLU A 236 -12.19 10.98 9.05
C GLU A 236 -10.71 11.34 8.85
N GLY A 237 -10.40 12.64 8.79
CA GLY A 237 -9.01 13.12 8.72
C GLY A 237 -8.46 13.34 7.31
N GLY A 238 -9.35 13.48 6.31
CA GLY A 238 -8.99 13.96 4.98
C GLY A 238 -8.35 15.37 5.00
N GLU A 239 -7.52 15.67 4.01
CA GLU A 239 -6.72 16.91 3.97
C GLU A 239 -7.44 18.05 3.24
N HIS A 240 -8.12 17.74 2.14
CA HIS A 240 -8.63 18.72 1.19
C HIS A 240 -10.09 18.51 0.80
N VAL A 241 -10.61 17.29 0.89
CA VAL A 241 -11.98 17.00 0.44
C VAL A 241 -12.93 16.99 1.64
N PRO A 242 -13.90 17.92 1.69
CA PRO A 242 -14.85 17.97 2.79
C PRO A 242 -15.95 16.92 2.61
N ILE A 243 -16.59 16.51 3.73
CA ILE A 243 -17.58 15.41 3.75
C ILE A 243 -18.70 15.57 2.69
N GLN A 244 -19.10 16.81 2.42
CA GLN A 244 -20.16 17.16 1.47
C GLN A 244 -19.82 16.81 0.02
N VAL A 245 -18.53 16.82 -0.35
CA VAL A 245 -18.10 16.44 -1.71
C VAL A 245 -18.28 14.94 -1.90
N TYR A 246 -17.95 14.12 -0.90
CA TYR A 246 -18.18 12.68 -0.98
C TYR A 246 -19.68 12.35 -1.03
N ASP A 247 -20.52 13.08 -0.29
CA ASP A 247 -21.99 12.92 -0.35
C ASP A 247 -22.52 13.25 -1.74
N ALA A 248 -21.98 14.30 -2.37
CA ALA A 248 -22.30 14.65 -3.75
C ALA A 248 -21.86 13.55 -4.73
N VAL A 249 -20.68 12.95 -4.56
CA VAL A 249 -20.20 11.83 -5.39
C VAL A 249 -21.08 10.59 -5.23
N VAL A 250 -21.50 10.24 -4.01
CA VAL A 250 -22.40 9.11 -3.76
C VAL A 250 -23.74 9.30 -4.45
N ARG A 251 -24.27 10.54 -4.46
CA ARG A 251 -25.56 10.88 -5.09
C ARG A 251 -25.49 11.08 -6.59
N ALA A 252 -24.29 11.19 -7.15
CA ALA A 252 -24.09 11.47 -8.57
C ALA A 252 -24.65 10.35 -9.45
N ARG A 253 -25.37 10.72 -10.50
CA ARG A 253 -25.96 9.78 -11.46
C ARG A 253 -25.05 9.64 -12.67
N GLY A 254 -24.07 8.76 -12.51
CA GLY A 254 -23.16 8.37 -13.58
C GLY A 254 -21.85 9.17 -13.61
N LEU A 255 -20.93 8.72 -14.47
CA LEU A 255 -19.53 9.14 -14.45
C LEU A 255 -19.33 10.65 -14.66
N ARG A 256 -20.14 11.29 -15.50
CA ARG A 256 -20.00 12.73 -15.80
C ARG A 256 -20.18 13.60 -14.55
N GLU A 257 -21.23 13.36 -13.78
CA GLU A 257 -21.52 14.13 -12.56
C GLU A 257 -20.46 13.91 -11.47
N VAL A 258 -19.92 12.69 -11.39
CA VAL A 258 -18.79 12.37 -10.51
C VAL A 258 -17.57 13.20 -10.90
N VAL A 259 -17.20 13.18 -12.19
CA VAL A 259 -16.03 13.92 -12.69
C VAL A 259 -16.20 15.43 -12.48
N GLU A 260 -17.38 15.99 -12.75
CA GLU A 260 -17.67 17.41 -12.50
C GLU A 260 -17.55 17.80 -11.02
N THR A 261 -17.87 16.88 -10.11
CA THR A 261 -17.73 17.08 -8.67
C THR A 261 -16.25 17.02 -8.26
N ILE A 262 -15.50 16.03 -8.74
CA ILE A 262 -14.07 15.87 -8.43
C ILE A 262 -13.23 17.02 -9.03
N ARG A 263 -13.60 17.54 -10.20
CA ARG A 263 -12.96 18.71 -10.84
C ARG A 263 -12.92 19.96 -9.97
N LYS A 264 -13.83 20.09 -9.00
CA LYS A 264 -13.89 21.22 -8.07
C LYS A 264 -12.97 21.05 -6.85
N THR A 265 -12.31 19.91 -6.73
CA THR A 265 -11.34 19.60 -5.67
C THR A 265 -9.91 19.76 -6.19
N PRO A 266 -8.90 19.76 -5.31
CA PRO A 266 -7.50 19.71 -5.74
C PRO A 266 -7.11 18.48 -6.58
N TYR A 267 -8.00 17.48 -6.69
CA TYR A 267 -7.81 16.29 -7.52
C TYR A 267 -8.37 16.44 -8.94
N GLY A 268 -8.80 17.64 -9.33
CA GLY A 268 -9.42 17.87 -10.64
C GLY A 268 -8.53 17.53 -11.84
N GLU A 269 -7.24 17.84 -11.77
CA GLU A 269 -6.26 17.53 -12.84
C GLU A 269 -6.16 16.03 -13.13
N ALA A 270 -6.41 15.17 -12.14
CA ALA A 270 -6.34 13.71 -12.31
C ALA A 270 -7.54 13.14 -13.09
N VAL A 271 -8.60 13.93 -13.30
CA VAL A 271 -9.84 13.54 -13.99
C VAL A 271 -10.16 14.43 -15.19
N GLU A 272 -9.18 15.22 -15.64
CA GLU A 272 -9.23 15.91 -16.94
C GLU A 272 -8.94 14.96 -18.09
#